data_AF-A0A9N9LRW2-F1
#
_entry.id   AF-A0A9N9LRW2-F1
#
_cell.length_a   1.000
_cell.length_b   1.000
_cell.length_c   1.000
_cell.angle_alpha   90.00
_cell.angle_beta   90.00
_cell.angle_gamma   90.00
#
_symmetry.space_group_name_H-M   'P 1'
#
loop_
_entity.id
_entity.type
_entity.pdbx_description
1 polymer ?
#
loop_
_entity_poly.entity_id
_entity_poly.type
_entity_poly.pdbx_seq_one_letter_code
_entity_poly.pdbx_strand_id
1 'polypeptide(L)'
;MTESLRDTDDPAPIVLARRNMHPDVHLQVFDQQFHVHSMALKMHSEFFRSFFDSADKNQPASDPEFKYMWVTKVDDDGNWSLVWEHAKVCLNYIEMVLASILAGTGEKDPLESSATTVADKPLWINAFKTVLFAIHSKGIIIESAAHLAVCTQLADYYRCLPILSQAVSSSLMDSTAFVESIADECCNLLETAARFRNKLLFKECLIHLTGKSFLFHLELGYKFQLV
;
A
#
# COMPACT_ATOMS: atom_id res chain seq x y z
N MET A 1 28.86 27.74 -5.94
CA MET A 1 28.31 26.92 -7.04
C MET A 1 28.92 25.53 -6.88
N THR A 2 28.30 24.71 -6.04
CA THR A 2 28.75 23.34 -5.73
C THR A 2 27.51 22.47 -5.61
N GLU A 3 26.96 22.09 -6.76
CA GLU A 3 26.04 20.96 -6.88
C GLU A 3 26.86 19.69 -6.57
N SER A 4 26.74 19.19 -5.35
CA SER A 4 27.26 17.89 -4.97
C SER A 4 26.28 16.82 -5.42
N LEU A 5 26.70 16.09 -6.44
CA LEU A 5 26.16 14.81 -6.89
C LEU A 5 25.81 13.92 -5.69
N ARG A 6 24.51 13.72 -5.45
CA ARG A 6 23.99 12.50 -4.81
C ARG A 6 23.30 11.72 -5.93
N ASP A 7 24.08 10.95 -6.68
CA ASP A 7 23.54 9.78 -7.36
C ASP A 7 23.32 8.72 -6.28
N THR A 8 22.23 8.86 -5.53
CA THR A 8 21.57 7.67 -4.98
C THR A 8 20.50 7.32 -5.99
N ASP A 9 20.48 6.07 -6.45
CA ASP A 9 19.50 5.51 -7.39
C ASP A 9 18.10 5.39 -6.72
N ASP A 10 17.79 6.33 -5.82
CA ASP A 10 16.57 6.35 -5.02
C ASP A 10 15.43 6.94 -5.88
N PRO A 11 14.25 6.32 -5.86
CA PRO A 11 13.13 6.80 -6.63
C PRO A 11 12.71 8.21 -6.19
N ALA A 12 12.41 9.06 -7.17
CA ALA A 12 12.01 10.45 -6.92
C ALA A 12 10.83 10.52 -5.93
N PRO A 13 10.82 11.50 -5.01
CA PRO A 13 9.79 11.61 -3.99
C PRO A 13 8.41 11.87 -4.61
N ILE A 14 7.41 11.12 -4.16
CA ILE A 14 6.02 11.28 -4.62
C ILE A 14 5.35 12.35 -3.76
N VAL A 15 5.11 13.52 -4.37
CA VAL A 15 4.52 14.67 -3.67
C VAL A 15 3.01 14.76 -3.94
N LEU A 16 2.22 14.67 -2.87
CA LEU A 16 0.76 14.81 -2.92
C LEU A 16 0.31 16.22 -2.54
N ALA A 17 0.75 17.22 -3.32
CA ALA A 17 0.39 18.61 -3.11
C ALA A 17 -1.14 18.88 -3.25
N ARG A 18 -1.69 19.73 -2.38
CA ARG A 18 -3.00 20.38 -2.53
C ARG A 18 -2.75 21.87 -2.79
N ARG A 19 -3.67 22.54 -3.52
CA ARG A 19 -3.48 23.93 -3.99
C ARG A 19 -3.02 24.83 -2.84
N ASN A 20 -1.86 25.46 -3.01
CA ASN A 20 -1.25 26.42 -2.09
C ASN A 20 -0.95 25.89 -0.67
N MET A 21 -0.85 24.56 -0.48
CA MET A 21 -0.44 23.96 0.80
C MET A 21 0.81 23.10 0.61
N HIS A 22 1.85 23.41 1.38
CA HIS A 22 3.05 22.60 1.45
C HIS A 22 2.77 21.30 2.23
N PRO A 23 3.31 20.15 1.77
CA PRO A 23 3.25 18.91 2.54
C PRO A 23 3.97 19.09 3.89
N ASP A 24 3.38 18.59 4.96
CA ASP A 24 3.89 18.69 6.33
C ASP A 24 4.23 17.32 6.94
N VAL A 25 4.08 16.25 6.17
CA VAL A 25 4.39 14.87 6.55
C VAL A 25 5.30 14.24 5.51
N HIS A 26 6.40 13.67 5.98
CA HIS A 26 7.29 12.79 5.23
C HIS A 26 7.05 11.33 5.65
N LEU A 27 6.75 10.46 4.69
CA LEU A 27 6.62 9.01 4.89
C LEU A 27 7.64 8.29 4.00
N GLN A 28 8.55 7.55 4.62
CA GLN A 28 9.48 6.64 3.93
C GLN A 28 8.88 5.23 3.94
N VAL A 29 8.40 4.78 2.78
CA VAL A 29 7.87 3.42 2.58
C VAL A 29 8.88 2.61 1.80
N PHE A 30 9.62 1.74 2.51
CA PHE A 30 10.82 1.07 1.98
C PHE A 30 11.83 2.07 1.39
N ASP A 31 12.05 2.03 0.08
CA ASP A 31 12.90 2.90 -0.72
C ASP A 31 12.13 4.10 -1.33
N GLN A 32 10.80 4.13 -1.23
CA GLN A 32 9.99 5.21 -1.79
C GLN A 32 9.60 6.28 -0.76
N GLN A 33 9.95 7.53 -1.08
CA GLN A 33 9.55 8.72 -0.31
C GLN A 33 8.18 9.25 -0.73
N PHE A 34 7.35 9.62 0.25
CA PHE A 34 6.07 10.28 0.06
C PHE A 34 5.97 11.57 0.89
N HIS A 35 5.64 12.67 0.22
CA HIS A 35 5.38 13.96 0.88
C HIS A 35 3.89 14.25 0.82
N VAL A 36 3.23 14.26 1.98
CA VAL A 36 1.77 14.32 2.11
C VAL A 36 1.31 15.34 3.16
N HIS A 37 -0.01 15.52 3.28
CA HIS A 37 -0.59 16.46 4.25
C HIS A 37 -1.20 15.72 5.43
N SER A 38 -0.82 16.11 6.65
CA SER A 38 -1.37 15.58 7.89
C SER A 38 -2.89 15.74 7.93
N MET A 39 -3.42 16.88 7.46
CA MET A 39 -4.86 17.15 7.39
C MET A 39 -5.62 16.07 6.59
N ALA A 40 -5.10 15.66 5.44
CA ALA A 40 -5.75 14.64 4.61
C ALA A 40 -5.73 13.27 5.30
N LEU A 41 -4.58 12.91 5.89
CA LEU A 41 -4.43 11.67 6.66
C LEU A 41 -5.40 11.63 7.86
N LYS A 42 -5.47 12.70 8.67
CA LYS A 42 -6.38 12.79 9.83
C LYS A 42 -7.86 12.70 9.45
N MET A 43 -8.21 13.25 8.28
CA MET A 43 -9.60 13.29 7.81
C MET A 43 -10.12 11.90 7.43
N HIS A 44 -9.25 11.05 6.88
CA HIS A 44 -9.66 9.78 6.27
C HIS A 44 -9.07 8.53 6.93
N SER A 45 -8.25 8.68 7.96
CA SER A 45 -7.69 7.58 8.75
C SER A 45 -7.79 7.89 10.24
N GLU A 46 -8.55 7.05 10.95
CA GLU A 46 -8.65 7.16 12.41
C GLU A 46 -7.33 6.85 13.10
N PHE A 47 -6.52 5.97 12.51
CA PHE A 47 -5.17 5.66 12.96
C PHE A 47 -4.29 6.92 12.94
N PHE A 48 -4.19 7.60 11.80
CA PHE A 48 -3.35 8.80 11.71
C PHE A 48 -3.90 9.94 12.56
N ARG A 49 -5.23 10.06 12.69
CA ARG A 49 -5.86 11.03 13.60
C ARG A 49 -5.43 10.83 15.05
N SER A 50 -5.61 9.63 15.60
CA SER A 50 -5.23 9.34 16.98
C SER A 50 -3.72 9.49 17.21
N PHE A 51 -2.91 9.09 16.24
CA PHE A 51 -1.45 9.15 16.37
C PHE A 51 -0.87 10.55 16.22
N PHE A 52 -1.44 11.43 15.39
CA PHE A 52 -0.94 12.80 15.23
C PHE A 52 -1.43 13.76 16.32
N ASP A 53 -2.52 13.40 17.01
CA ASP A 53 -3.08 14.19 18.11
C ASP A 53 -2.53 13.76 19.49
N SER A 54 -1.66 12.75 19.55
CA SER A 54 -0.99 12.33 20.80
C SER A 54 0.04 13.36 21.27
N ALA A 55 -0.02 13.71 22.56
CA ALA A 55 0.83 14.73 23.20
C ALA A 55 2.32 14.39 23.18
N ASP A 56 2.68 13.11 23.11
CA ASP A 56 4.06 12.61 23.04
C ASP A 56 4.78 13.00 21.73
N LYS A 57 4.06 13.54 20.75
CA LYS A 57 4.59 13.90 19.42
C LYS A 57 4.70 15.39 19.13
N ASN A 58 4.71 16.22 20.18
CA ASN A 58 4.99 17.66 20.08
C ASN A 58 6.49 18.00 20.02
N GLN A 59 7.35 17.00 19.85
CA GLN A 59 8.78 17.21 19.63
C GLN A 59 9.04 17.54 18.14
N PRO A 60 9.91 18.51 17.85
CA PRO A 60 10.20 18.90 16.47
C PRO A 60 10.81 17.72 15.71
N ALA A 61 10.36 17.49 14.48
CA ALA A 61 11.01 16.54 13.59
C ALA A 61 12.47 16.95 13.36
N SER A 62 13.31 15.98 12.99
CA SER A 62 14.73 16.20 12.69
C SER A 62 14.95 17.17 11.53
N ASP A 63 13.99 17.22 10.61
CA ASP A 63 13.99 18.09 9.45
C ASP A 63 13.06 19.29 9.71
N PRO A 64 13.55 20.54 9.63
CA PRO A 64 12.72 21.73 9.81
C PRO A 64 11.61 21.89 8.75
N GLU A 65 11.69 21.18 7.60
CA GLU A 65 10.71 21.27 6.52
C GLU A 65 9.43 20.47 6.81
N PHE A 66 9.52 19.34 7.53
CA PHE A 66 8.39 18.46 7.81
C PHE A 66 8.03 18.43 9.29
N LYS A 67 6.74 18.53 9.61
CA LYS A 67 6.28 18.43 11.00
C LYS A 67 6.31 16.98 11.51
N TYR A 68 6.09 16.03 10.62
CA TYR A 68 6.02 14.61 10.96
C TYR A 68 6.88 13.78 10.00
N MET A 69 7.68 12.87 10.54
CA MET A 69 8.51 11.94 9.78
C MET A 69 8.27 10.52 10.25
N TRP A 70 8.00 9.61 9.31
CA TRP A 70 7.70 8.21 9.60
C TRP A 70 8.45 7.32 8.63
N VAL A 71 8.96 6.19 9.13
CA VAL A 71 9.74 5.25 8.35
C VAL A 71 9.17 3.84 8.47
N THR A 72 9.45 3.02 7.46
CA THR A 72 9.09 1.60 7.47
C THR A 72 9.93 0.87 8.48
N LYS A 73 9.26 0.15 9.38
CA LYS A 73 9.86 -0.89 10.19
C LYS A 73 9.31 -2.23 9.74
N VAL A 74 10.21 -3.15 9.42
CA VAL A 74 9.87 -4.57 9.18
C VAL A 74 10.03 -5.29 10.52
N ASP A 75 8.99 -6.00 10.94
CA ASP A 75 8.98 -6.80 12.16
C ASP A 75 9.56 -8.19 11.90
N ASP A 76 9.89 -8.93 12.97
CA ASP A 76 10.54 -10.25 12.89
C ASP A 76 9.70 -11.29 12.11
N ASP A 77 8.38 -11.08 12.04
CA ASP A 77 7.43 -11.91 11.30
C ASP A 77 7.39 -11.61 9.79
N GLY A 78 8.21 -10.66 9.31
CA GLY A 78 8.24 -10.24 7.90
C GLY A 78 7.12 -9.26 7.50
N ASN A 79 6.20 -8.93 8.42
CA ASN A 79 5.22 -7.88 8.22
C ASN A 79 5.86 -6.48 8.43
N TRP A 80 5.24 -5.42 7.92
CA TRP A 80 5.78 -4.06 8.04
C TRP A 80 4.74 -3.06 8.52
N SER A 81 5.22 -2.01 9.20
CA SER A 81 4.39 -0.89 9.64
C SER A 81 5.16 0.43 9.62
N LEU A 82 4.43 1.54 9.56
CA LEU A 82 5.01 2.87 9.70
C LEU A 82 5.21 3.20 11.18
N VAL A 83 6.44 3.57 11.53
CA VAL A 83 6.81 4.01 12.87
C VAL A 83 7.24 5.46 12.84
N TRP A 84 6.80 6.23 13.83
CA TRP A 84 7.20 7.62 13.97
C TRP A 84 8.70 7.72 14.28
N GLU A 85 9.42 8.49 13.48
CA GLU A 85 10.85 8.67 13.64
C GLU A 85 11.11 9.89 14.54
N HIS A 86 11.45 9.64 15.80
CA HIS A 86 12.08 10.66 16.65
C HIS A 86 13.60 10.64 16.38
N ALA A 87 14.03 11.28 15.29
CA ALA A 87 15.45 11.58 15.02
C ALA A 87 16.47 10.45 15.17
N LYS A 88 16.05 9.19 14.98
CA LYS A 88 16.92 8.02 15.16
C LYS A 88 16.63 6.87 14.18
N VAL A 89 16.54 7.16 12.89
CA VAL A 89 16.75 6.14 11.84
C VAL A 89 17.50 6.76 10.65
N CYS A 90 18.64 7.38 10.93
CA CYS A 90 19.75 7.47 9.95
C CYS A 90 21.05 6.85 10.48
N LEU A 91 21.01 6.23 11.68
CA LEU A 91 22.17 5.53 12.23
C LEU A 91 22.10 4.01 12.08
N ASN A 92 20.98 3.42 11.67
CA ASN A 92 20.89 1.96 11.57
C ASN A 92 21.47 1.43 10.25
N TYR A 93 21.41 2.20 9.14
CA TYR A 93 22.09 1.80 7.91
C TYR A 93 23.61 1.91 8.08
N ILE A 94 24.09 2.97 8.72
CA ILE A 94 25.52 3.15 8.99
C ILE A 94 26.00 2.19 10.08
N GLU A 95 25.27 1.96 11.18
CA GLU A 95 25.65 0.94 12.16
C GLU A 95 25.62 -0.47 11.59
N MET A 96 24.65 -0.83 10.74
CA MET A 96 24.59 -2.17 10.15
C MET A 96 25.69 -2.37 9.11
N VAL A 97 25.96 -1.36 8.28
CA VAL A 97 27.08 -1.38 7.32
C VAL A 97 28.43 -1.35 8.03
N LEU A 98 28.59 -0.55 9.10
CA LEU A 98 29.79 -0.57 9.92
C LEU A 98 29.93 -1.89 10.69
N ALA A 99 28.86 -2.46 11.24
CA ALA A 99 28.89 -3.75 11.92
C ALA A 99 29.26 -4.90 10.98
N SER A 100 28.82 -4.86 9.72
CA SER A 100 29.17 -5.86 8.70
C SER A 100 30.57 -5.64 8.09
N ILE A 101 31.05 -4.40 8.04
CA ILE A 101 32.45 -4.09 7.65
C ILE A 101 33.43 -4.43 8.79
N LEU A 102 33.02 -4.25 10.06
CA LEU A 102 33.83 -4.54 11.24
C LEU A 102 33.80 -6.03 11.63
N ALA A 103 32.69 -6.74 11.36
CA ALA A 103 32.58 -8.18 11.53
C ALA A 103 33.18 -8.91 10.31
N GLY A 104 34.51 -8.83 10.19
CA GLY A 104 35.24 -9.59 9.17
C GLY A 104 35.00 -11.11 9.31
N THR A 105 34.56 -11.72 8.21
CA THR A 105 34.59 -13.15 7.87
C THR A 105 33.78 -14.13 8.72
N GLY A 106 32.98 -14.98 8.05
CA GLY A 106 32.56 -16.27 8.59
C GLY A 106 31.12 -16.65 8.31
N GLU A 107 30.90 -17.21 7.13
CA GLU A 107 29.83 -18.15 6.75
C GLU A 107 29.17 -18.87 7.94
N LYS A 108 27.89 -18.59 8.16
CA LYS A 108 26.88 -19.57 8.60
C LYS A 108 25.54 -19.17 7.99
N ASP A 109 25.05 -19.99 7.08
CA ASP A 109 23.62 -20.07 6.80
C ASP A 109 22.89 -20.44 8.10
N PRO A 110 21.76 -19.79 8.38
CA PRO A 110 20.63 -20.56 8.84
C PRO A 110 19.36 -20.16 8.08
N LEU A 111 18.88 -21.16 7.35
CA LEU A 111 17.49 -21.58 7.42
C LEU A 111 16.49 -20.58 6.83
N GLU A 112 16.16 -20.86 5.57
CA GLU A 112 14.85 -20.64 4.96
C GLU A 112 13.74 -20.69 6.03
N SER A 113 13.31 -19.52 6.48
CA SER A 113 12.04 -19.30 7.14
C SER A 113 11.35 -18.22 6.34
N SER A 114 10.16 -18.56 5.88
CA SER A 114 9.25 -17.79 5.04
C SER A 114 9.17 -16.31 5.45
N ALA A 115 10.09 -15.51 4.93
CA ALA A 115 10.13 -14.07 5.09
C ALA A 115 9.64 -13.48 3.78
N THR A 116 8.68 -12.56 3.87
CA THR A 116 8.20 -11.70 2.77
C THR A 116 9.39 -11.26 1.93
N THR A 117 9.58 -11.95 0.79
CA THR A 117 10.79 -11.79 0.02
C THR A 117 10.83 -10.38 -0.54
N VAL A 118 12.03 -9.83 -0.69
CA VAL A 118 12.30 -8.52 -1.32
C VAL A 118 11.52 -8.30 -2.63
N ALA A 119 11.04 -9.38 -3.27
CA ALA A 119 10.18 -9.38 -4.46
C ALA A 119 8.81 -8.70 -4.28
N ASP A 120 8.23 -8.70 -3.07
CA ASP A 120 6.88 -8.12 -2.85
C ASP A 120 6.90 -6.62 -2.55
N LYS A 121 8.07 -6.04 -2.25
CA LYS A 121 8.24 -4.60 -1.97
C LYS A 121 7.53 -3.68 -2.98
N PRO A 122 7.72 -3.82 -4.31
CA PRO A 122 7.04 -2.95 -5.26
C PRO A 122 5.51 -3.04 -5.18
N LEU A 123 4.96 -4.23 -4.89
CA LEU A 123 3.52 -4.42 -4.70
C LEU A 123 3.02 -3.63 -3.49
N TRP A 124 3.74 -3.70 -2.36
CA TRP A 124 3.40 -2.96 -1.15
C TRP A 124 3.50 -1.44 -1.34
N ILE A 125 4.55 -0.96 -2.02
CA ILE A 125 4.74 0.46 -2.33
C ILE A 125 3.59 0.96 -3.22
N ASN A 126 3.25 0.22 -4.28
CA ASN A 126 2.15 0.58 -5.18
C ASN A 126 0.79 0.52 -4.49
N ALA A 127 0.57 -0.46 -3.61
CA ALA A 127 -0.65 -0.54 -2.82
C ALA A 127 -0.76 0.65 -1.84
N PHE A 128 0.31 0.98 -1.13
CA PHE A 128 0.32 2.11 -0.21
C PHE A 128 0.14 3.44 -0.94
N LYS A 129 0.80 3.62 -2.10
CA LYS A 129 0.59 4.76 -3.00
C LYS A 129 -0.88 4.91 -3.39
N THR A 130 -1.54 3.81 -3.72
CA THR A 130 -2.96 3.79 -4.10
C THR A 130 -3.85 4.22 -2.93
N VAL A 131 -3.59 3.73 -1.73
CA VAL A 131 -4.30 4.15 -0.50
C VAL A 131 -4.10 5.65 -0.24
N LEU A 132 -2.87 6.16 -0.36
CA LEU A 132 -2.61 7.59 -0.22
C LEU A 132 -3.32 8.43 -1.28
N PHE A 133 -3.35 7.96 -2.53
CA PHE A 133 -4.07 8.66 -3.60
C PHE A 133 -5.57 8.74 -3.29
N ALA A 134 -6.17 7.65 -2.79
CA ALA A 134 -7.56 7.65 -2.33
C ALA A 134 -7.78 8.67 -1.21
N ILE A 135 -6.93 8.69 -0.18
CA ILE A 135 -6.99 9.66 0.93
C ILE A 135 -6.90 11.11 0.43
N HIS A 136 -6.06 11.37 -0.57
CA HIS A 136 -5.90 12.70 -1.15
C HIS A 136 -6.97 13.06 -2.20
N SER A 137 -7.95 12.18 -2.42
CA SER A 137 -9.00 12.34 -3.45
C SER A 137 -8.42 12.47 -4.87
N LYS A 138 -7.31 11.77 -5.13
CA LYS A 138 -6.75 11.61 -6.48
C LYS A 138 -7.33 10.34 -7.12
N GLY A 139 -7.39 10.33 -8.46
CA GLY A 139 -7.77 9.13 -9.20
C GLY A 139 -6.82 7.96 -8.87
N ILE A 140 -7.39 6.79 -8.68
CA ILE A 140 -6.63 5.56 -8.40
C ILE A 140 -6.65 4.63 -9.61
N ILE A 141 -5.59 3.85 -9.75
CA ILE A 141 -5.48 2.80 -10.77
C ILE A 141 -5.30 1.49 -10.02
N ILE A 142 -6.11 0.49 -10.37
CA ILE A 142 -6.04 -0.85 -9.80
C ILE A 142 -5.46 -1.76 -10.88
N GLU A 143 -4.29 -2.34 -10.62
CA GLU A 143 -3.54 -3.11 -11.63
C GLU A 143 -3.93 -4.59 -11.65
N SER A 144 -4.30 -5.15 -10.49
CA SER A 144 -4.66 -6.57 -10.33
C SER A 144 -5.50 -6.82 -9.09
N ALA A 145 -6.12 -8.00 -8.97
CA ALA A 145 -6.82 -8.35 -7.74
C ALA A 145 -5.88 -8.49 -6.55
N ALA A 146 -4.65 -8.98 -6.76
CA ALA A 146 -3.63 -9.06 -5.72
C ALA A 146 -3.28 -7.66 -5.19
N HIS A 147 -3.09 -6.68 -6.07
CA HIS A 147 -2.87 -5.29 -5.70
C HIS A 147 -4.04 -4.72 -4.88
N LEU A 148 -5.28 -4.99 -5.29
CA LEU A 148 -6.47 -4.56 -4.54
C LEU A 148 -6.59 -5.24 -3.16
N ALA A 149 -6.24 -6.52 -3.07
CA ALA A 149 -6.24 -7.26 -1.81
C ALA A 149 -5.24 -6.64 -0.80
N VAL A 150 -4.04 -6.31 -1.26
CA VAL A 150 -3.03 -5.62 -0.45
C VAL A 150 -3.49 -4.21 -0.05
N CYS A 151 -4.07 -3.44 -0.98
CA CYS A 151 -4.67 -2.14 -0.67
C CYS A 151 -5.72 -2.24 0.45
N THR A 152 -6.55 -3.29 0.39
CA THR A 152 -7.60 -3.54 1.38
C THR A 152 -7.01 -3.87 2.74
N GLN A 153 -5.95 -4.68 2.80
CA GLN A 153 -5.25 -4.99 4.05
C GLN A 153 -4.64 -3.74 4.69
N LEU A 154 -3.94 -2.91 3.89
CA LEU A 154 -3.37 -1.65 4.35
C LEU A 154 -4.46 -0.69 4.84
N ALA A 155 -5.58 -0.59 4.11
CA ALA A 155 -6.66 0.29 4.48
C ALA A 155 -7.40 -0.16 5.75
N ASP A 156 -7.46 -1.46 6.03
CA ASP A 156 -8.02 -1.96 7.29
C ASP A 156 -7.08 -1.64 8.46
N TYR A 157 -5.77 -1.89 8.27
CA TYR A 157 -4.75 -1.58 9.26
C TYR A 157 -4.71 -0.09 9.62
N TYR A 158 -4.62 0.79 8.61
CA TYR A 158 -4.62 2.24 8.80
C TYR A 158 -6.03 2.84 8.96
N ARG A 159 -7.07 2.02 9.12
CA ARG A 159 -8.46 2.46 9.39
C ARG A 159 -8.99 3.50 8.39
N CYS A 160 -8.73 3.28 7.10
CA CYS A 160 -9.16 4.14 5.99
C CYS A 160 -9.98 3.38 4.91
N LEU A 161 -10.62 2.27 5.27
CA LEU A 161 -11.47 1.50 4.34
C LEU A 161 -12.56 2.36 3.63
N PRO A 162 -13.30 3.26 4.31
CA PRO A 162 -14.39 3.99 3.64
C PRO A 162 -13.93 4.82 2.43
N ILE A 163 -12.78 5.50 2.54
CA ILE A 163 -12.29 6.37 1.46
C ILE A 163 -11.78 5.57 0.27
N LEU A 164 -11.07 4.47 0.53
CA LEU A 164 -10.64 3.59 -0.55
C LEU A 164 -11.89 3.02 -1.25
N SER A 165 -13.00 2.77 -0.54
CA SER A 165 -14.19 2.12 -1.11
C SER A 165 -14.90 3.01 -2.10
N GLN A 166 -14.99 4.28 -1.74
CA GLN A 166 -15.44 5.32 -2.64
C GLN A 166 -14.51 5.47 -3.86
N ALA A 167 -13.19 5.46 -3.65
CA ALA A 167 -12.21 5.61 -4.73
C ALA A 167 -12.26 4.43 -5.71
N VAL A 168 -12.37 3.19 -5.21
CA VAL A 168 -12.53 1.98 -6.04
C VAL A 168 -13.82 2.04 -6.83
N SER A 169 -14.95 2.38 -6.21
CA SER A 169 -16.22 2.52 -6.93
C SER A 169 -16.17 3.56 -8.06
N SER A 170 -15.38 4.63 -7.88
CA SER A 170 -15.22 5.65 -8.91
C SER A 170 -14.30 5.14 -10.02
N SER A 171 -13.16 4.55 -9.67
CA SER A 171 -12.16 4.01 -10.61
C SER A 171 -12.69 2.83 -11.43
N LEU A 172 -13.60 2.02 -10.88
CA LEU A 172 -14.26 0.92 -11.59
C LEU A 172 -15.05 1.37 -12.82
N MET A 173 -15.57 2.59 -12.83
CA MET A 173 -16.26 3.14 -14.01
C MET A 173 -15.27 3.59 -15.09
N ASP A 174 -14.02 3.88 -14.71
CA ASP A 174 -13.01 4.48 -15.58
C ASP A 174 -12.05 3.43 -16.19
N SER A 175 -11.82 2.29 -15.51
CA SER A 175 -10.86 1.27 -15.92
C SER A 175 -11.52 0.03 -16.54
N THR A 176 -11.63 -0.01 -17.87
CA THR A 176 -12.20 -1.15 -18.60
C THR A 176 -11.35 -2.42 -18.48
N ALA A 177 -10.02 -2.29 -18.46
CA ALA A 177 -9.09 -3.42 -18.37
C ALA A 177 -9.23 -4.20 -17.05
N PHE A 178 -9.43 -3.47 -15.93
CA PHE A 178 -9.66 -4.13 -14.65
C PHE A 178 -11.01 -4.84 -14.63
N VAL A 179 -12.06 -4.23 -15.19
CA VAL A 179 -13.40 -4.84 -15.26
C VAL A 179 -13.37 -6.16 -16.04
N GLU A 180 -12.60 -6.24 -17.13
CA GLU A 180 -12.40 -7.49 -17.88
C GLU A 180 -11.74 -8.57 -17.02
N SER A 181 -10.73 -8.22 -16.20
CA SER A 181 -10.07 -9.17 -15.29
C SER A 181 -10.96 -9.66 -14.14
N ILE A 182 -12.05 -8.94 -13.80
CA ILE A 182 -12.98 -9.37 -12.74
C ILE A 182 -13.58 -10.74 -13.08
N ALA A 183 -13.85 -11.00 -14.36
CA ALA A 183 -14.43 -12.27 -14.78
C ALA A 183 -13.54 -13.45 -14.35
N ASP A 184 -12.23 -13.33 -14.50
CA ASP A 184 -11.27 -14.41 -14.26
C ASP A 184 -10.87 -14.54 -12.79
N GLU A 185 -10.84 -13.42 -12.06
CA GLU A 185 -10.43 -13.39 -10.65
C GLU A 185 -11.61 -13.23 -9.67
N CYS A 186 -12.85 -13.44 -10.12
CA CYS A 186 -14.07 -13.18 -9.35
C CYS A 186 -14.09 -13.85 -7.97
N CYS A 187 -13.54 -15.06 -7.82
CA CYS A 187 -13.49 -15.77 -6.55
C CYS A 187 -12.57 -15.08 -5.51
N ASN A 188 -11.39 -14.64 -5.94
CA ASN A 188 -10.42 -13.95 -5.07
C ASN A 188 -10.91 -12.53 -4.73
N LEU A 189 -11.55 -11.87 -5.69
CA LEU A 189 -12.12 -10.54 -5.52
C LEU A 189 -13.36 -10.56 -4.63
N LEU A 190 -14.15 -11.64 -4.60
CA LEU A 190 -15.38 -11.70 -3.80
C LEU A 190 -15.08 -11.57 -2.30
N GLU A 191 -14.05 -12.27 -1.81
CA GLU A 191 -13.63 -12.15 -0.41
C GLU A 191 -13.16 -10.72 -0.09
N THR A 192 -12.32 -10.16 -0.96
CA THR A 192 -11.80 -8.80 -0.83
C THR A 192 -12.92 -7.75 -0.85
N ALA A 193 -13.86 -7.88 -1.79
CA ALA A 193 -15.01 -7.00 -1.96
C ALA A 193 -15.96 -7.08 -0.75
N ALA A 194 -16.15 -8.27 -0.18
CA ALA A 194 -16.96 -8.47 1.02
C ALA A 194 -16.31 -7.81 2.24
N ARG A 195 -15.00 -8.01 2.44
CA ARG A 195 -14.23 -7.43 3.55
C ARG A 195 -14.30 -5.90 3.55
N PHE A 196 -14.23 -5.31 2.37
CA PHE A 196 -14.24 -3.87 2.17
C PHE A 196 -15.62 -3.24 1.95
N ARG A 197 -16.67 -4.07 1.93
CA ARG A 197 -18.09 -3.70 1.80
C ARG A 197 -18.41 -2.88 0.54
N ASN A 198 -17.68 -3.10 -0.55
CA ASN A 198 -17.96 -2.43 -1.82
C ASN A 198 -19.11 -3.14 -2.56
N LYS A 199 -20.31 -2.56 -2.50
CA LYS A 199 -21.52 -3.15 -3.11
C LYS A 199 -21.42 -3.29 -4.63
N LEU A 200 -20.69 -2.40 -5.30
CA LEU A 200 -20.59 -2.41 -6.76
C LEU A 200 -19.69 -3.56 -7.21
N LEU A 201 -18.47 -3.63 -6.67
CA LEU A 201 -17.53 -4.71 -6.97
C LEU A 201 -18.10 -6.09 -6.60
N PHE A 202 -18.76 -6.20 -5.44
CA PHE A 202 -19.38 -7.44 -5.01
C PHE A 202 -20.48 -7.92 -5.97
N LYS A 203 -21.30 -6.98 -6.49
CA LYS A 203 -22.33 -7.31 -7.49
C LYS A 203 -21.72 -7.80 -8.80
N GLU A 204 -20.71 -7.11 -9.32
CA GLU A 204 -20.02 -7.52 -10.55
C GLU A 204 -19.40 -8.91 -10.39
N CYS A 205 -18.72 -9.18 -9.27
CA CYS A 205 -18.16 -10.51 -8.99
C CYS A 205 -19.25 -11.60 -8.97
N LEU A 206 -20.41 -11.33 -8.36
CA LEU A 206 -21.54 -12.27 -8.34
C LEU A 206 -22.16 -12.49 -9.72
N ILE A 207 -22.28 -11.44 -10.54
CA ILE A 207 -22.79 -11.55 -11.92
C ILE A 207 -21.88 -12.49 -12.73
N HIS A 208 -20.57 -12.30 -12.65
CA HIS A 208 -19.62 -13.17 -13.35
C HIS A 208 -19.60 -14.60 -12.80
N LEU A 209 -19.71 -14.78 -11.49
CA LEU A 209 -19.78 -16.12 -10.86
C LEU A 209 -21.03 -16.89 -11.33
N THR A 210 -22.19 -16.24 -11.26
CA THR A 210 -23.48 -16.84 -11.68
C THR A 210 -23.53 -17.08 -13.19
N GLY A 211 -22.98 -16.17 -14.00
CA GLY A 211 -22.84 -16.34 -15.45
C GLY A 211 -21.91 -17.50 -15.82
N LYS A 212 -20.74 -17.62 -15.17
CA LYS A 212 -19.81 -18.75 -15.38
C LYS A 212 -20.48 -20.08 -15.02
N SER A 213 -21.19 -20.16 -13.91
CA SER A 213 -21.93 -21.38 -13.53
C SER A 213 -23.07 -21.72 -14.51
N PHE A 214 -23.77 -20.72 -15.05
CA PHE A 214 -24.83 -20.94 -16.04
C PHE A 214 -24.28 -21.45 -17.37
N LEU A 215 -23.15 -20.92 -17.85
CA LEU A 215 -22.47 -21.41 -19.06
C LEU A 215 -21.90 -22.82 -18.89
N PHE A 216 -21.31 -23.13 -17.73
CA PHE A 216 -20.87 -24.49 -17.41
C PHE A 216 -22.04 -25.49 -17.41
N HIS A 217 -23.21 -25.07 -16.93
CA HIS A 217 -24.40 -25.92 -16.94
C HIS A 217 -24.95 -26.15 -18.36
N LEU A 218 -24.86 -25.16 -19.25
CA LEU A 218 -25.18 -25.31 -20.67
C LEU A 218 -24.19 -26.24 -21.38
N GLU A 219 -22.88 -26.08 -21.20
CA GLU A 219 -21.89 -26.97 -21.83
C GLU A 219 -21.97 -28.42 -21.34
N LEU A 220 -22.26 -28.64 -20.06
CA LEU A 220 -22.51 -29.98 -19.53
C LEU A 220 -23.86 -30.53 -20.00
N GLY A 221 -24.91 -29.70 -20.05
CA GLY A 221 -26.22 -30.08 -20.59
C GLY A 221 -26.17 -30.54 -22.05
N TYR A 222 -25.35 -29.89 -22.88
CA TYR A 222 -25.12 -30.30 -24.27
C TYR A 222 -24.24 -31.56 -24.40
N LYS A 223 -23.29 -31.79 -23.47
CA LYS A 223 -22.50 -33.03 -23.45
C LYS A 223 -23.28 -34.25 -22.96
N PHE A 224 -24.29 -34.08 -22.12
CA PHE A 224 -25.15 -35.17 -21.63
C PHE A 224 -26.36 -35.49 -22.54
N GLN A 225 -26.56 -34.76 -23.64
CA GLN A 225 -27.57 -35.08 -24.66
C GLN A 225 -27.00 -35.81 -25.90
N LEU A 226 -25.72 -36.17 -25.90
CA LEU A 226 -25.04 -36.87 -27.01
C LEU A 226 -24.56 -38.29 -26.66
N VAL A 227 -25.17 -38.94 -25.66
CA VAL A 227 -24.98 -40.38 -25.37
C VAL A 227 -26.31 -41.11 -25.44
#